data_AF-A0A3S9PCY8-F1
#
_entry.id   AF-A0A3S9PCY8-F1
#
_cell.length_a   1.000
_cell.length_b   1.000
_cell.length_c   1.000
_cell.angle_alpha   90.00
_cell.angle_beta   90.00
_cell.angle_gamma   90.00
#
_symmetry.space_group_name_H-M   'P 1'
#
loop_
_entity.id
_entity.type
_entity.pdbx_description
1 polymer ?
#
loop_
_entity_poly.entity_id
_entity_poly.type
_entity_poly.pdbx_seq_one_letter_code
_entity_poly.pdbx_strand_id
1 'polypeptide(L)'
;MRRFYSVDLLAYFRGEMSARAVLALVENLPDDAAVMAALLGGRQAVGWDVHAHILADLVDAVQWNTYVALVQRAKRPGALEKPTPYPRPGKGSGTAERASNPFVSALAGERPRAPHLAPVRASVAIPAVVAERSKEQPEAPPFIVN
;
A
#
# COMPACT_ATOMS: atom_id res chain seq x y z
N MET A 1 -2.31 -14.52 2.90
CA MET A 1 -2.15 -15.41 4.07
C MET A 1 -2.55 -16.83 3.76
N ARG A 2 -3.85 -17.19 3.73
CA ARG A 2 -4.27 -18.59 3.55
C ARG A 2 -3.79 -19.27 2.25
N ARG A 3 -3.67 -18.52 1.15
CA ARG A 3 -3.16 -19.06 -0.13
C ARG A 3 -1.67 -19.41 -0.10
N PHE A 4 -0.84 -18.60 0.57
CA PHE A 4 0.62 -18.72 0.51
C PHE A 4 1.22 -19.42 1.73
N TYR A 5 0.62 -19.22 2.91
CA TYR A 5 1.11 -19.77 4.17
C TYR A 5 0.18 -20.80 4.78
N SER A 6 -0.99 -21.08 4.16
CA SER A 6 -2.03 -21.94 4.74
C SER A 6 -2.50 -21.50 6.15
N VAL A 7 -2.17 -20.26 6.56
CA VAL A 7 -2.54 -19.68 7.85
C VAL A 7 -3.80 -18.84 7.70
N ASP A 8 -4.74 -19.04 8.62
CA ASP A 8 -5.96 -18.26 8.74
C ASP A 8 -5.76 -17.05 9.67
N LEU A 9 -6.13 -15.87 9.21
CA LEU A 9 -6.03 -14.63 10.00
C LEU A 9 -6.97 -14.65 11.20
N LEU A 10 -8.06 -15.44 11.14
CA LEU A 10 -8.96 -15.62 12.27
C LEU A 10 -8.30 -16.30 13.47
N ALA A 11 -7.19 -17.01 13.28
CA ALA A 11 -6.41 -17.59 14.39
C ALA A 11 -5.91 -16.49 15.35
N TYR A 12 -5.62 -15.29 14.85
CA TYR A 12 -5.28 -14.15 15.70
C TYR A 12 -6.47 -13.69 16.56
N PHE A 13 -7.65 -13.54 15.96
CA PHE A 13 -8.86 -13.15 16.69
C PHE A 13 -9.35 -14.20 17.68
N ARG A 14 -8.99 -15.48 17.45
CA ARG A 14 -9.22 -16.59 18.39
C ARG A 14 -8.16 -16.68 19.51
N GLY A 15 -7.07 -15.91 19.42
CA GLY A 15 -5.96 -15.95 20.39
C GLY A 15 -4.99 -17.12 20.20
N GLU A 16 -5.11 -17.88 19.11
CA GLU A 16 -4.23 -19.01 18.76
C GLU A 16 -2.88 -18.53 18.18
N MET A 17 -2.80 -17.26 17.77
CA MET A 17 -1.61 -16.68 17.14
C MET A 17 -1.25 -15.34 17.79
N SER A 18 0.04 -15.09 18.00
CA SER A 18 0.52 -13.83 18.55
C SER A 18 0.54 -12.72 17.50
N ALA A 19 0.38 -11.46 17.93
CA ALA A 19 0.47 -10.29 17.06
C ALA A 19 1.82 -10.21 16.32
N ARG A 20 2.91 -10.62 16.99
CA ARG A 20 4.25 -10.71 16.41
C ARG A 20 4.32 -11.70 15.25
N ALA A 21 3.69 -12.87 15.38
CA ALA A 21 3.67 -13.86 14.32
C ALA A 21 2.86 -13.38 13.10
N VAL A 22 1.73 -12.69 13.34
CA VAL A 22 0.96 -12.05 12.26
C VAL A 22 1.82 -11.03 11.52
N LEU A 23 2.51 -10.15 12.25
CA LEU A 23 3.33 -9.10 11.65
C LEU A 23 4.44 -9.70 10.78
N ALA A 24 5.15 -10.71 11.27
CA ALA A 24 6.18 -11.40 10.50
C ALA A 24 5.64 -12.02 9.19
N LEU A 25 4.41 -12.55 9.21
CA LEU A 25 3.76 -13.08 8.00
C LEU A 25 3.35 -11.97 7.02
N VAL A 26 2.99 -10.78 7.51
CA VAL A 26 2.65 -9.64 6.66
C VAL A 26 3.90 -9.07 6.01
N GLU A 27 4.98 -8.93 6.78
CA GLU A 27 6.26 -8.40 6.30
C GLU A 27 6.93 -9.29 5.25
N ASN A 28 6.78 -10.61 5.38
CA ASN A 28 7.37 -11.56 4.43
C ASN A 28 6.44 -11.94 3.28
N LEU A 29 5.27 -11.28 3.17
CA LEU A 29 4.27 -11.61 2.16
C LEU A 29 4.83 -11.35 0.76
N PRO A 30 4.69 -12.29 -0.20
CA PRO A 30 5.24 -12.13 -1.53
C PRO A 30 4.51 -11.01 -2.30
N ASP A 31 5.22 -10.40 -3.26
CA ASP A 31 4.74 -9.26 -4.05
C ASP A 31 3.50 -9.59 -4.90
N ASP A 32 3.30 -10.88 -5.24
CA ASP A 32 2.14 -11.37 -5.98
C ASP A 32 0.88 -11.52 -5.09
N ALA A 33 1.00 -11.25 -3.79
CA ALA A 33 -0.11 -11.41 -2.87
C ALA A 33 -1.25 -10.42 -3.15
N ALA A 34 -2.48 -10.91 -2.94
CA ALA A 34 -3.68 -10.10 -3.15
C ALA A 34 -3.72 -8.79 -2.33
N VAL A 35 -2.97 -8.71 -1.23
CA VAL A 35 -2.80 -7.48 -0.44
C VAL A 35 -2.05 -6.42 -1.24
N MET A 36 -0.96 -6.81 -1.91
CA MET A 36 -0.18 -5.92 -2.75
C MET A 36 -0.98 -5.46 -3.97
N ALA A 37 -1.72 -6.37 -4.60
CA ALA A 37 -2.63 -6.01 -5.69
C ALA A 37 -3.73 -5.02 -5.25
N ALA A 38 -4.30 -5.21 -4.04
CA ALA A 38 -5.27 -4.28 -3.48
C ALA A 38 -4.67 -2.90 -3.21
N LEU A 39 -3.40 -2.82 -2.78
CA LEU A 39 -2.66 -1.57 -2.59
C LEU A 39 -2.32 -0.87 -3.92
N LEU A 40 -1.96 -1.63 -4.96
CA LEU A 40 -1.45 -1.07 -6.22
C LEU A 40 -2.55 -0.68 -7.23
N GLY A 41 -3.75 -1.25 -7.18
CA GLY A 41 -4.78 -0.91 -8.17
C GLY A 41 -6.01 -1.79 -8.21
N GLY A 42 -6.24 -2.62 -7.20
CA GLY A 42 -7.40 -3.51 -7.14
C GLY A 42 -7.16 -4.88 -7.79
N ARG A 43 -8.25 -5.62 -8.05
CA ARG A 43 -8.17 -7.01 -8.54
C ARG A 43 -7.48 -7.15 -9.91
N GLN A 44 -7.44 -6.09 -10.69
CA GLN A 44 -6.81 -6.03 -12.01
C GLN A 44 -5.27 -6.02 -11.92
N ALA A 45 -4.70 -5.67 -10.76
CA ALA A 45 -3.27 -5.73 -10.50
C ALA A 45 -2.81 -7.11 -9.98
N VAL A 46 -3.73 -8.06 -9.77
CA VAL A 46 -3.38 -9.41 -9.30
C VAL A 46 -2.64 -10.15 -10.40
N GLY A 47 -1.46 -10.70 -10.08
CA GLY A 47 -0.62 -11.44 -11.01
C GLY A 47 0.36 -10.57 -11.83
N TRP A 48 0.36 -9.26 -11.60
CA TRP A 48 1.40 -8.37 -12.11
C TRP A 48 2.57 -8.32 -11.14
N ASP A 49 3.43 -9.33 -11.24
CA ASP A 49 4.71 -9.36 -10.55
C ASP A 49 5.77 -8.55 -11.33
N VAL A 50 6.98 -8.47 -10.76
CA VAL A 50 8.12 -7.79 -11.40
C VAL A 50 8.42 -8.43 -12.76
N HIS A 51 8.30 -9.75 -12.88
CA HIS A 51 8.55 -10.46 -14.13
C HIS A 51 7.52 -10.11 -15.22
N ALA A 52 6.24 -10.01 -14.89
CA ALA A 52 5.18 -9.61 -15.81
C ALA A 52 5.42 -8.19 -16.33
N HIS A 53 5.89 -7.27 -15.49
CA HIS A 53 6.27 -5.91 -15.93
C HIS A 53 7.45 -5.94 -16.91
N ILE A 54 8.51 -6.70 -16.59
CA ILE A 54 9.68 -6.84 -17.45
C ILE A 54 9.32 -7.49 -18.79
N LEU A 55 8.45 -8.51 -18.77
CA LEU A 55 7.98 -9.17 -19.99
C LEU A 55 7.15 -8.24 -20.86
N ALA A 56 6.28 -7.43 -20.25
CA ALA A 56 5.55 -6.39 -20.99
C ALA A 56 6.50 -5.37 -21.63
N ASP A 57 7.54 -4.92 -20.91
CA ASP A 57 8.57 -4.04 -21.47
C ASP A 57 9.35 -4.68 -22.62
N LEU A 58 9.67 -5.97 -22.51
CA LEU A 58 10.34 -6.71 -23.57
C LEU A 58 9.48 -6.80 -24.82
N VAL A 59 8.20 -7.12 -24.68
CA VAL A 59 7.24 -7.19 -25.80
C VAL A 59 7.14 -5.82 -26.48
N ASP A 60 7.01 -4.75 -25.71
CA ASP A 60 6.96 -3.37 -26.24
C ASP A 60 8.26 -3.01 -26.99
N ALA A 61 9.42 -3.37 -26.44
CA ALA A 61 10.71 -3.14 -27.07
C ALA A 61 10.86 -3.90 -28.40
N VAL A 62 10.39 -5.14 -28.47
CA VAL A 62 10.39 -5.95 -29.71
C VAL A 62 9.45 -5.37 -30.75
N GLN A 63 8.26 -4.93 -30.35
CA GLN A 63 7.32 -4.26 -31.25
C GLN A 63 7.91 -2.97 -31.81
N TRP A 64 8.54 -2.15 -30.95
CA TRP A 64 9.21 -0.93 -31.37
C TRP A 64 10.39 -1.18 -32.31
N ASN A 65 11.23 -2.17 -32.00
CA ASN A 65 12.34 -2.56 -32.86
C ASN A 65 11.83 -2.98 -34.25
N THR A 66 10.77 -3.78 -34.29
CA THR A 66 10.13 -4.21 -35.54
C THR A 66 9.56 -3.03 -36.32
N TYR A 67 8.86 -2.12 -35.65
CA TYR A 67 8.33 -0.91 -36.26
C TYR A 67 9.44 -0.04 -36.87
N VAL A 68 10.53 0.19 -36.13
CA VAL A 68 11.68 0.97 -36.62
C VAL A 68 12.30 0.31 -37.87
N ALA A 69 12.48 -1.01 -37.87
CA ALA A 69 13.00 -1.74 -39.01
C ALA A 69 12.08 -1.64 -40.25
N LEU A 70 10.77 -1.67 -40.06
CA LEU A 70 9.79 -1.48 -41.14
C LEU A 70 9.80 -0.05 -41.68
N VAL A 71 9.83 0.95 -40.79
CA VAL A 71 9.89 2.38 -41.15
C VAL A 71 11.13 2.68 -42.00
N GLN A 72 12.29 2.13 -41.66
CA GLN A 72 13.52 2.31 -42.43
C GLN A 72 13.45 1.75 -43.85
N ARG A 73 12.65 0.68 -44.06
CA ARG A 73 12.50 0.01 -45.36
C ARG A 73 11.32 0.53 -46.17
N ALA A 74 10.40 1.26 -45.56
CA ALA A 74 9.18 1.71 -46.19
C ALA A 74 9.41 2.91 -47.11
N LYS A 75 8.85 2.85 -48.32
CA LYS A 75 8.82 4.00 -49.25
C LYS A 75 7.96 5.16 -48.73
N ARG A 76 7.02 4.88 -47.82
CA ARG A 76 6.12 5.84 -47.18
C ARG A 76 6.08 5.60 -45.66
N PRO A 77 7.05 6.12 -44.91
CA PRO A 77 7.19 5.83 -43.48
C PRO A 77 6.03 6.37 -42.63
N GLY A 78 5.39 7.47 -43.03
CA GLY A 78 4.28 8.08 -42.28
C GLY A 78 2.94 7.35 -42.38
N ALA A 79 2.82 6.31 -43.21
CA ALA A 79 1.61 5.50 -43.34
C ALA A 79 1.60 4.29 -42.39
N LEU A 80 2.71 3.99 -41.70
CA LEU A 80 2.80 2.91 -40.75
C LEU A 80 2.22 3.34 -39.40
N GLU A 81 1.37 2.50 -38.83
CA GLU A 81 0.82 2.71 -37.50
C GLU A 81 1.87 2.43 -36.43
N LYS A 82 1.95 3.31 -35.42
CA LYS A 82 2.86 3.12 -34.29
C LYS A 82 2.34 1.99 -33.41
N PRO A 83 3.22 1.11 -32.90
CA PRO A 83 2.80 0.03 -32.02
C PRO A 83 2.21 0.61 -30.74
N THR A 84 1.07 0.06 -30.32
CA THR A 84 0.42 0.40 -29.06
C THR A 84 1.07 -0.41 -27.93
N PRO A 85 1.50 0.22 -26.82
CA PRO A 85 2.08 -0.50 -25.70
C PRO A 85 1.15 -1.55 -25.11
N TYR A 86 1.72 -2.62 -24.58
CA TYR A 86 0.99 -3.68 -23.91
C TYR A 86 0.21 -3.10 -22.71
N PRO A 87 -1.07 -3.49 -22.50
CA PRO A 87 -1.89 -2.94 -21.43
C PRO A 87 -1.34 -3.33 -20.05
N ARG A 88 -1.10 -2.35 -19.17
CA ARG A 88 -0.56 -2.55 -17.80
C ARG A 88 -1.51 -2.00 -16.73
N PRO A 89 -1.59 -2.61 -15.54
CA PRO A 89 -2.36 -2.08 -14.42
C PRO A 89 -1.73 -0.77 -13.95
N GLY A 90 -2.56 0.16 -13.47
CA GLY A 90 -2.11 1.47 -13.01
C GLY A 90 -1.75 2.45 -14.13
N LYS A 91 -1.48 1.98 -15.36
CA LYS A 91 -1.32 2.81 -16.56
C LYS A 91 -2.49 2.61 -17.54
N GLY A 92 -3.71 2.76 -17.04
CA GLY A 92 -4.89 2.93 -17.89
C GLY A 92 -5.00 4.39 -18.33
N SER A 93 -4.91 4.63 -19.64
CA SER A 93 -5.33 5.86 -20.29
C SER A 93 -6.82 6.13 -19.96
N GLY A 94 -7.11 7.25 -19.31
CA GLY A 94 -8.47 7.66 -18.98
C GLY A 94 -8.80 7.44 -17.51
N THR A 95 -8.78 8.55 -16.75
CA THR A 95 -9.58 8.79 -15.55
C THR A 95 -10.13 7.53 -14.89
N ALA A 96 -9.29 6.84 -14.11
CA ALA A 96 -9.79 6.09 -12.97
C ALA A 96 -10.35 7.15 -12.01
N GLU A 97 -11.61 7.54 -12.27
CA GLU A 97 -12.46 8.17 -11.29
C GLU A 97 -12.23 7.39 -10.00
N ARG A 98 -11.72 8.08 -8.96
CA ARG A 98 -11.47 7.49 -7.65
C ARG A 98 -12.78 6.84 -7.22
N ALA A 99 -12.93 5.55 -7.51
CA ALA A 99 -14.09 4.80 -7.13
C ALA A 99 -14.13 4.92 -5.61
N SER A 100 -15.14 5.66 -5.14
CA SER A 100 -15.36 5.98 -3.74
C SER A 100 -15.11 4.70 -2.95
N ASN A 101 -14.08 4.76 -2.10
CA ASN A 101 -13.63 3.59 -1.36
C ASN A 101 -14.86 3.03 -0.60
N PRO A 102 -15.23 1.74 -0.80
CA PRO A 102 -16.44 1.16 -0.22
C PRO A 102 -16.45 1.24 1.32
N PHE A 103 -15.28 1.39 1.94
CA PHE A 103 -15.13 1.63 3.37
C PHE A 103 -15.55 3.04 3.79
N VAL A 104 -15.46 4.05 2.92
CA VAL A 104 -15.93 5.42 3.21
C VAL A 104 -17.46 5.45 3.28
N SER A 105 -18.15 4.74 2.38
CA SER A 105 -19.61 4.57 2.45
C SER A 105 -20.05 3.76 3.68
N ALA A 106 -19.28 2.74 4.07
CA ALA A 106 -19.56 1.97 5.28
C ALA A 106 -19.35 2.79 6.56
N LEU A 107 -18.27 3.57 6.62
CA LEU A 107 -17.93 4.44 7.75
C LEU A 107 -18.91 5.62 7.88
N ALA A 108 -19.41 6.16 6.76
CA ALA A 108 -20.42 7.23 6.78
C ALA A 108 -21.75 6.79 7.43
N GLY A 109 -22.08 5.50 7.38
CA GLY A 109 -23.24 4.92 8.06
C GLY A 109 -22.97 4.55 9.53
N GLU A 110 -21.71 4.48 9.93
CA GLU A 110 -21.31 4.11 11.28
C GLU A 110 -21.39 5.34 12.18
N ARG A 111 -22.49 5.48 12.93
CA ARG A 111 -22.56 6.51 13.98
C ARG A 111 -21.43 6.21 14.98
N PRO A 112 -20.54 7.17 15.29
CA PRO A 112 -19.53 6.95 16.31
C PRO A 112 -20.25 6.57 17.59
N ARG A 113 -20.10 5.30 18.01
CA ARG A 113 -20.55 4.87 19.32
C ARG A 113 -19.80 5.74 20.30
N ALA A 114 -20.52 6.55 21.07
CA ALA A 114 -19.93 7.39 22.09
C ALA A 114 -18.94 6.51 22.88
N PRO A 115 -17.67 6.93 23.01
CA PRO A 115 -16.69 6.14 23.72
C PRO A 115 -17.31 5.80 25.07
N HIS A 116 -17.43 4.50 25.37
CA HIS A 116 -17.61 4.09 26.74
C HIS A 116 -16.30 4.49 27.43
N LEU A 117 -16.28 5.73 27.91
CA LEU A 117 -15.34 6.18 28.92
C LEU A 117 -15.70 5.36 30.16
N ALA A 118 -15.22 4.12 30.22
CA ALA A 118 -14.98 3.51 31.51
C ALA A 118 -14.08 4.52 32.24
N PRO A 119 -14.44 4.96 33.46
CA PRO A 119 -13.58 5.86 34.20
C PRO A 119 -12.23 5.18 34.25
N VAL A 120 -11.23 5.80 33.62
CA VAL A 120 -9.84 5.41 33.74
C VAL A 120 -9.59 5.43 35.23
N ARG A 121 -9.55 4.25 35.86
CA ARG A 121 -9.16 4.14 37.25
C ARG A 121 -7.84 4.88 37.35
N ALA A 122 -7.74 5.80 38.30
CA ALA A 122 -6.58 6.66 38.53
C ALA A 122 -5.36 5.85 39.01
N SER A 123 -4.96 4.82 38.27
CA SER A 123 -3.89 3.88 38.61
C SER A 123 -2.53 4.34 38.10
N VAL A 124 -2.43 5.54 37.52
CA VAL A 124 -1.14 6.18 37.25
C VAL A 124 -1.03 7.43 38.12
N ALA A 125 -0.96 7.22 39.44
CA ALA A 125 -0.50 8.26 40.34
C ALA A 125 0.99 8.51 40.03
N ILE A 126 1.30 9.68 39.48
CA ILE A 126 2.68 10.12 39.29
C ILE A 126 3.33 10.13 40.69
N PRO A 127 4.43 9.40 40.93
CA PRO A 127 5.11 9.43 42.21
C PRO A 127 5.52 10.87 42.53
N ALA A 128 5.26 11.35 43.75
CA ALA A 128 5.53 12.73 44.17
C ALA A 128 6.97 13.20 43.87
N VAL A 129 7.92 12.26 43.85
CA VAL A 129 9.33 12.50 43.50
C VAL A 129 9.51 13.02 42.07
N VAL A 130 8.67 12.60 41.13
CA VAL A 130 8.71 13.07 39.73
C VAL A 130 8.09 14.47 39.61
N ALA A 131 7.07 14.78 40.42
CA ALA A 131 6.44 16.09 40.44
C ALA A 131 7.33 17.18 41.05
N GLU A 132 8.13 16.85 42.08
CA GLU A 132 9.09 17.79 42.68
C GLU A 132 10.28 18.08 41.74
N ARG A 133 10.79 17.07 41.01
CA ARG A 133 11.88 17.28 40.04
C ARG A 133 11.51 18.26 38.92
N SER A 134 10.24 18.33 38.51
CA SER A 134 9.78 19.31 37.51
C SER A 134 9.71 20.74 38.02
N LYS A 135 9.68 20.98 39.34
CA LYS A 135 9.66 22.34 39.90
C LYS A 135 11.05 22.96 40.03
N GLU A 136 12.07 22.12 40.17
CA GLU A 136 13.45 22.57 40.43
C GLU A 136 14.27 22.81 39.16
N GLN A 137 13.70 22.63 37.96
CA GLN A 137 14.45 22.83 36.73
C GLN A 137 14.51 24.34 36.39
N PRO A 138 15.68 25.01 36.53
CA PRO A 138 15.80 26.39 36.11
C PRO A 138 15.59 26.49 34.59
N GLU A 139 14.84 27.49 34.15
CA GLU A 139 14.52 27.74 32.74
C GLU A 139 15.78 27.62 31.87
N ALA A 140 15.77 26.67 30.95
CA ALA A 140 16.83 26.53 29.97
C ALA A 140 16.89 27.81 29.11
N PRO A 141 18.08 28.36 28.84
CA PRO A 141 18.19 29.56 28.02
C PRO A 141 17.66 29.28 26.60
N PRO A 142 17.08 30.29 25.93
CA PRO A 142 16.48 30.12 24.60
C PRO A 142 17.53 29.58 23.63
N PHE A 143 17.17 28.51 22.92
CA PHE A 143 17.96 27.91 21.86
C PHE A 143 18.09 28.92 20.71
N ILE A 144 19.24 29.59 20.62
CA ILE A 144 19.57 30.47 19.49
C ILE A 144 20.06 29.57 18.35
N VAL A 145 19.25 29.48 17.29
CA VAL A 145 19.67 28.92 16.00
C VAL A 145 20.51 29.98 15.30
N ASN A 146 21.77 29.66 15.00
CA ASN A 146 22.66 30.49 14.19
C ASN A 146 22.60 30.03 12.73
#